data_AF-Q7JKM8-F1
#
_entry.id   AF-Q7JKM8-F1
#
_cell.length_a   1.000
_cell.length_b   1.000
_cell.length_c   1.000
_cell.angle_alpha   90.00
_cell.angle_beta   90.00
_cell.angle_gamma   90.00
#
_symmetry.space_group_name_H-M   'P 1'
#
loop_
_entity.id
_entity.type
_entity.pdbx_description
1 polymer ?
#
loop_
_entity_poly.entity_id
_entity_poly.type
_entity_poly.pdbx_seq_one_letter_code
_entity_poly.pdbx_strand_id
1 'polypeptide(L)' 'MFCKFVFLIFLLISLSVATADFGAQRRCGRHLVNFLEGLCGGPCSEAPTVELASWACSSAVSIQDLEKLCCPSNLA' A
#
# COMPACT_ATOMS: atom_id res chain seq x y z
N MET A 1 -7.85 -31.85 24.69
CA MET A 1 -7.47 -30.41 24.89
C MET A 1 -6.47 -29.92 23.84
N PHE A 2 -5.47 -30.74 23.45
CA PHE A 2 -4.44 -30.39 22.43
C PHE A 2 -4.99 -29.92 21.07
N CYS A 3 -5.99 -30.58 20.47
CA CYS A 3 -6.54 -30.17 19.17
C CYS A 3 -7.06 -28.72 19.16
N LYS A 4 -7.59 -28.24 20.30
CA LYS A 4 -8.15 -26.89 20.42
C LYS A 4 -7.05 -25.82 20.40
N PHE A 5 -5.88 -26.12 20.98
CA PHE A 5 -4.71 -25.25 20.92
C PHE A 5 -4.10 -25.21 19.52
N VAL A 6 -4.01 -26.36 18.84
CA VAL A 6 -3.49 -26.42 17.46
C VAL A 6 -4.38 -25.61 16.50
N PHE A 7 -5.70 -25.69 16.66
CA PHE A 7 -6.64 -24.93 15.84
C PHE A 7 -6.54 -23.41 16.06
N LEU A 8 -6.31 -22.97 17.30
CA LEU A 8 -6.09 -21.55 17.63
C LEU A 8 -4.79 -21.02 16.99
N ILE A 9 -3.72 -21.80 17.04
CA ILE A 9 -2.43 -21.42 16.42
C ILE A 9 -2.61 -21.31 14.89
N PHE A 10 -3.32 -22.25 14.27
CA PHE A 10 -3.58 -22.22 12.82
C PHE A 10 -4.42 -20.99 12.40
N LEU A 11 -5.40 -20.60 13.21
CA LEU A 11 -6.20 -19.38 12.99
C LEU A 11 -5.36 -18.11 13.11
N LEU A 12 -4.48 -18.02 14.11
CA LEU A 12 -3.57 -16.89 14.29
C LEU A 12 -2.61 -16.75 13.10
N ILE A 13 -2.06 -17.85 12.60
CA ILE A 13 -1.19 -17.85 11.42
C ILE A 13 -1.96 -17.40 10.18
N SER A 14 -3.16 -17.95 9.96
CA SER A 14 -4.00 -17.59 8.81
C SER A 14 -4.41 -16.12 8.81
N LEU A 15 -4.70 -15.57 9.99
CA LEU A 15 -5.04 -14.15 10.15
C LEU A 15 -3.83 -13.25 9.83
N SER A 16 -2.63 -13.67 10.25
CA SER A 16 -1.38 -12.94 10.00
C SER A 16 -1.08 -12.84 8.50
N VAL A 17 -1.29 -13.94 7.77
CA VAL A 17 -1.10 -14.00 6.31
C VAL A 17 -2.15 -13.15 5.59
N ALA A 18 -3.41 -13.18 6.04
CA ALA A 18 -4.46 -12.36 5.43
C ALA A 18 -4.12 -10.87 5.49
N THR A 19 -3.56 -10.38 6.61
CA THR A 19 -3.24 -8.95 6.78
C THR A 19 -2.06 -8.46 5.94
N ALA A 20 -1.21 -9.35 5.42
CA ALA A 20 0.04 -8.97 4.77
C ALA A 20 -0.16 -8.31 3.39
N ASP A 21 -1.27 -8.56 2.70
CA ASP A 21 -1.45 -8.16 1.29
C ASP A 21 -2.42 -6.98 1.06
N PHE A 22 -3.11 -6.50 2.09
CA PHE A 22 -4.13 -5.45 1.90
C PHE A 22 -3.57 -4.06 1.56
N GLY A 23 -2.25 -3.88 1.54
CA GLY A 23 -1.61 -2.59 1.31
C GLY A 23 -1.36 -2.23 -0.16
N ALA A 24 -1.33 -3.21 -1.07
CA ALA A 24 -0.96 -2.97 -2.46
C ALA A 24 -2.19 -3.00 -3.37
N GLN A 25 -2.51 -1.87 -3.99
CA GLN A 25 -3.62 -1.76 -4.95
C GLN A 25 -3.18 -1.07 -6.22
N ARG A 26 -3.65 -1.57 -7.36
CA ARG A 26 -3.51 -0.87 -8.64
C ARG A 26 -4.39 0.35 -8.65
N ARG A 27 -3.80 1.53 -8.89
CA ARG A 27 -4.52 2.79 -9.04
C ARG A 27 -3.97 3.51 -10.26
N CYS A 28 -4.86 3.84 -11.20
CA CYS A 28 -4.52 4.45 -12.47
C CYS A 28 -5.12 5.86 -12.58
N GLY A 29 -4.43 6.74 -13.32
CA GLY A 29 -4.97 8.04 -13.75
C GLY A 29 -5.45 8.93 -12.60
N ARG A 30 -6.66 9.49 -12.73
CA ARG A 30 -7.25 10.41 -11.74
C ARG A 30 -7.34 9.80 -10.35
N HIS A 31 -7.59 8.50 -10.25
CA HIS A 31 -7.77 7.85 -8.95
C HIS A 31 -6.46 7.76 -8.19
N LEU A 32 -5.34 7.56 -8.88
CA LEU A 32 -4.00 7.61 -8.31
C LEU A 32 -3.68 9.03 -7.80
N VAL A 33 -3.94 10.05 -8.61
CA VAL A 33 -3.65 11.44 -8.25
C VAL A 33 -4.43 11.85 -7.00
N ASN A 34 -5.73 11.58 -6.94
CA ASN A 34 -6.52 11.87 -5.73
C ASN A 34 -6.03 11.08 -4.51
N PHE A 35 -5.57 9.84 -4.71
CA PHE A 35 -5.04 9.04 -3.61
C PHE A 35 -3.73 9.63 -3.08
N LEU A 36 -2.81 9.98 -3.97
CA LEU A 36 -1.54 10.63 -3.62
C LEU A 36 -1.76 11.98 -2.93
N GLU A 37 -2.71 12.78 -3.44
CA GLU A 37 -3.04 14.07 -2.86
C GLU A 37 -3.59 13.92 -1.43
N GLY A 38 -4.46 12.94 -1.20
CA GLY A 38 -4.96 12.59 0.13
C GLY A 38 -3.89 12.00 1.05
N LEU A 39 -2.97 11.19 0.51
CA LEU A 39 -1.88 10.57 1.27
C LEU A 39 -0.87 11.62 1.76
N CYS A 40 -0.56 12.59 0.90
CA CYS A 40 0.45 13.59 1.15
C CYS A 40 -0.07 14.89 1.79
N GLY A 41 -1.39 15.10 1.79
CA GLY A 41 -2.00 16.37 2.19
C GLY A 41 -1.78 17.50 1.17
N GLY A 42 -1.50 17.15 -0.09
CA GLY A 42 -1.17 18.11 -1.14
C GLY A 42 -0.57 17.45 -2.38
N PRO A 43 -0.18 18.25 -3.40
CA PRO A 43 0.51 17.73 -4.58
C PRO A 43 1.83 17.05 -4.18
N CYS A 44 2.24 16.01 -4.90
CA CYS A 44 3.55 15.37 -4.67
C CYS A 44 4.66 16.43 -4.68
N SER A 45 5.60 16.29 -3.75
CA SER A 45 6.74 17.20 -3.63
C SER A 45 7.66 17.07 -4.86
N GLU A 46 7.79 15.85 -5.38
CA GLU A 46 8.38 15.58 -6.69
C GLU A 46 7.28 15.26 -7.69
N ALA A 47 7.30 15.91 -8.87
CA ALA A 47 6.33 15.63 -9.91
C ALA A 47 6.29 14.11 -10.15
N PRO A 48 5.12 13.44 -9.99
CA PRO A 48 5.06 12.00 -10.15
C PRO A 48 5.51 11.70 -11.57
N THR A 49 6.66 11.05 -11.69
CA THR A 49 7.20 10.70 -13.01
C THR A 49 6.13 9.86 -13.71
N VAL A 50 6.01 10.01 -15.03
CA VAL A 50 5.09 9.20 -15.84
C VAL A 50 5.31 7.70 -15.54
N GLU A 51 6.52 7.33 -15.13
CA GLU A 51 6.88 6.00 -14.63
C GLU A 51 6.15 5.61 -13.34
N LEU A 52 6.05 6.46 -12.32
CA LEU A 52 5.28 6.15 -11.10
C LEU A 52 3.81 5.89 -11.43
N ALA A 53 3.22 6.75 -12.27
CA ALA A 53 1.84 6.58 -12.69
C ALA A 53 1.62 5.30 -13.52
N SER A 54 2.57 4.98 -14.40
CA SER A 54 2.56 3.75 -15.19
C SER A 54 2.77 2.52 -14.31
N TRP A 55 3.62 2.61 -13.29
CA TRP A 55 3.94 1.52 -12.38
C TRP A 55 2.78 1.23 -11.41
N ALA A 56 2.22 2.26 -10.78
CA ALA A 56 1.03 2.14 -9.93
C ALA A 56 -0.21 1.66 -10.68
N CYS A 57 -0.24 1.88 -12.00
CA CYS A 57 -1.31 1.37 -12.85
C CYS A 57 -1.07 -0.08 -13.31
N SER A 58 0.16 -0.43 -13.69
CA SER A 58 0.52 -1.76 -14.20
C SER A 58 0.75 -2.78 -13.08
N SER A 59 1.13 -2.33 -11.89
CA SER A 59 1.49 -3.16 -10.74
C SER A 59 0.75 -2.68 -9.50
N ALA A 60 0.41 -3.61 -8.60
CA ALA A 60 -0.11 -3.23 -7.30
C ALA A 60 1.04 -2.62 -6.49
N VAL A 61 0.92 -1.33 -6.16
CA VAL A 61 1.96 -0.61 -5.41
C VAL A 61 1.47 -0.40 -3.99
N SER A 62 2.36 -0.60 -3.02
CA SER A 62 2.04 -0.41 -1.61
C SER A 62 1.89 1.07 -1.28
N ILE A 63 1.07 1.39 -0.29
CA ILE A 63 0.89 2.77 0.17
C ILE A 63 2.23 3.38 0.63
N GLN A 64 3.09 2.57 1.27
CA GLN A 64 4.41 3.01 1.74
C GLN A 64 5.36 3.38 0.59
N ASP A 65 5.32 2.63 -0.51
CA ASP A 65 6.12 2.98 -1.69
C ASP A 65 5.61 4.26 -2.32
N LEU A 66 4.28 4.40 -2.46
CA LEU A 66 3.67 5.64 -2.96
C LEU A 66 4.05 6.86 -2.12
N GLU A 67 4.05 6.72 -0.79
CA GLU A 67 4.43 7.78 0.13
C GLU A 67 5.92 8.14 -0.01
N LYS A 68 6.81 7.14 -0.08
CA LYS A 68 8.25 7.34 -0.27
C LYS A 68 8.58 8.03 -1.60
N LEU A 69 7.86 7.70 -2.66
CA LEU A 69 8.12 8.21 -4.02
C LEU A 69 7.51 9.59 -4.25
N CYS A 70 6.32 9.85 -3.74
CA CYS A 70 5.60 11.11 -3.97
C CYS A 70 5.94 12.17 -2.90
N CYS A 71 6.11 11.74 -1.64
CA CYS A 71 6.19 12.61 -0.47
C CYS A 71 7.18 12.07 0.57
N PRO A 72 8.48 11.92 0.22
CA PRO A 72 9.49 11.44 1.15
C PRO A 72 9.62 12.32 2.39
N SER A 73 9.18 13.58 2.30
CA SER A 73 9.19 14.56 3.38
C SER A 73 8.23 14.26 4.54
N ASN A 74 7.22 13.40 4.36
CA ASN A 74 6.30 13.00 5.44
C ASN A 74 6.86 11.87 6.32
N LEU A 75 7.98 11.26 5.94
CA LEU A 75 8.66 10.19 6.68
C LEU A 75 9.78 10.69 7.59
N ALA A 76 9.99 12.01 7.68
CA ALA A 76 10.98 12.67 8.54
C ALA A 76 10.30 13.33 9.76
#